data_AF-A0A940QLZ4-F1
#
_entry.id   AF-A0A940QLZ4-F1
#
_cell.length_a   1.000
_cell.length_b   1.000
_cell.length_c   1.000
_cell.angle_alpha   90.00
_cell.angle_beta   90.00
_cell.angle_gamma   90.00
#
_symmetry.space_group_name_H-M   'P 1'
#
loop_
_entity.id
_entity.type
_entity.pdbx_description
1 polymer ?
#
loop_
_entity_poly.entity_id
_entity_poly.type
_entity_poly.pdbx_seq_one_letter_code
_entity_poly.pdbx_strand_id
1 'polypeptide(L)'
;MMKLQIYEETVRNLLRSGANMETIFLYTKDYFGLSCCLSFQMPEGYENAFGLYDPLIQTLFLNQNLPITSSIHPLYYFLHELRHAIQYSCPELFSQEIRISLPYVVQYDGACFKMENGRWLSTHLDGEQSWFTELYLSLPYELDANQFALTILSNTTAAQLYPSQLEQLRNLWLPKCRYFSPAETWGILSQTFETIDRQIKV
;
A
#
# COMPACT_ATOMS: atom_id res chain seq x y z
N MET A 1 -18.53 -4.33 1.55
CA MET A 1 -18.53 -2.91 1.17
C MET A 1 -18.88 -1.96 2.33
N MET A 2 -20.02 -2.11 3.02
CA MET A 2 -20.43 -1.21 4.12
C MET A 2 -19.43 -1.13 5.30
N LYS A 3 -18.77 -2.23 5.68
CA LYS A 3 -17.80 -2.27 6.80
C LYS A 3 -16.58 -1.34 6.58
N LEU A 4 -16.02 -1.34 5.36
CA LEU A 4 -14.86 -0.50 4.99
C LEU A 4 -15.25 0.99 4.94
N GLN A 5 -16.42 1.31 4.40
CA GLN A 5 -16.92 2.69 4.34
C GLN A 5 -17.13 3.30 5.74
N ILE A 6 -17.73 2.54 6.67
CA ILE A 6 -17.88 2.97 8.07
C ILE A 6 -16.52 3.20 8.73
N TYR A 7 -15.58 2.30 8.48
CA TYR A 7 -14.22 2.42 9.00
C TYR A 7 -13.53 3.69 8.47
N GLU A 8 -13.56 3.91 7.15
CA GLU A 8 -12.97 5.08 6.50
C GLU A 8 -13.55 6.39 7.02
N GLU A 9 -14.87 6.45 7.24
CA GLU A 9 -15.52 7.60 7.85
C GLU A 9 -15.06 7.81 9.30
N THR A 10 -14.94 6.73 10.07
CA THR A 10 -14.49 6.80 11.46
C THR A 10 -13.04 7.29 11.56
N VAL A 11 -12.14 6.77 10.73
CA VAL A 11 -10.74 7.22 10.67
C VAL A 11 -10.65 8.70 10.29
N ARG A 12 -11.46 9.17 9.34
CA ARG A 12 -11.54 10.60 9.00
C ARG A 12 -11.95 11.45 10.20
N ASN A 13 -12.95 11.00 10.95
CA ASN A 13 -13.43 11.74 12.12
C ASN A 13 -12.41 11.74 13.27
N LEU A 14 -11.71 10.64 13.50
CA LEU A 14 -10.60 10.57 14.45
C LEU A 14 -9.47 11.55 14.08
N LEU A 15 -9.07 11.59 12.81
CA LEU A 15 -8.05 12.53 12.34
C LEU A 15 -8.50 14.00 12.50
N ARG A 16 -9.77 14.30 12.22
CA ARG A 16 -10.35 15.64 12.44
C ARG A 16 -10.38 16.03 13.92
N SER A 17 -10.54 15.07 14.83
CA SER A 17 -10.47 15.32 16.27
C SER A 17 -9.05 15.32 16.84
N GLY A 18 -8.02 15.23 15.99
CA GLY A 18 -6.61 15.30 16.39
C GLY A 18 -6.01 13.98 16.87
N ALA A 19 -6.63 12.84 16.55
CA ALA A 19 -6.05 11.53 16.86
C ALA A 19 -4.70 11.34 16.14
N ASN A 20 -3.73 10.78 16.85
CA ASN A 20 -2.42 10.44 16.31
C ASN A 20 -2.44 9.06 15.60
N MET A 21 -1.34 8.71 14.94
CA MET A 21 -1.20 7.44 14.22
C MET A 21 -1.40 6.22 15.12
N GLU A 22 -0.90 6.24 16.36
CA GLU A 22 -1.08 5.14 17.32
C GLU A 22 -2.56 4.92 17.67
N THR A 23 -3.31 6.00 17.88
CA THR A 23 -4.75 5.92 18.15
C THR A 23 -5.51 5.28 16.99
N ILE A 24 -5.18 5.70 15.76
CA ILE A 24 -5.78 5.13 14.55
C ILE A 24 -5.39 3.67 14.40
N PHE A 25 -4.13 3.33 14.67
CA PHE A 25 -3.61 1.97 14.61
C PHE A 25 -4.36 1.04 15.57
N LEU A 26 -4.49 1.44 16.84
CA LEU A 26 -5.22 0.67 17.86
C LEU A 26 -6.70 0.50 17.50
N TYR A 27 -7.37 1.58 17.10
CA TYR A 27 -8.76 1.51 16.63
C TYR A 27 -8.91 0.52 15.46
N THR A 28 -7.99 0.56 14.50
CA THR A 28 -8.02 -0.32 13.32
C THR A 28 -7.81 -1.78 13.71
N LYS A 29 -6.86 -2.05 14.62
CA LYS A 29 -6.65 -3.39 15.17
C LYS A 29 -7.91 -3.93 15.82
N ASP A 30 -8.55 -3.15 16.67
CA ASP A 30 -9.76 -3.58 17.37
C ASP A 30 -10.94 -3.78 16.41
N TYR A 31 -11.12 -2.88 15.44
CA TYR A 31 -12.26 -2.90 14.51
C TYR A 31 -12.21 -4.09 13.52
N PHE A 32 -11.01 -4.49 13.08
CA PHE A 32 -10.82 -5.61 12.17
C PHE A 32 -10.32 -6.88 12.84
N GLY A 33 -9.95 -6.85 14.12
CA GLY A 33 -9.34 -7.98 14.82
C GLY A 33 -7.91 -8.27 14.34
N LEU A 34 -7.12 -7.24 14.02
CA LEU A 34 -5.78 -7.40 13.47
C LEU A 34 -4.77 -7.78 14.57
N SER A 35 -3.94 -8.78 14.28
CA SER A 35 -2.84 -9.20 15.17
C SER A 35 -1.52 -8.45 14.93
N CYS A 36 -1.49 -7.48 14.01
CA CYS A 36 -0.25 -6.84 13.58
C CYS A 36 0.39 -5.91 14.62
N CYS A 37 1.71 -5.70 14.49
CA CYS A 37 2.50 -4.77 15.30
C CYS A 37 2.80 -3.46 14.54
N LEU A 38 3.10 -2.39 15.28
CA LEU A 38 3.63 -1.13 14.75
C LEU A 38 5.07 -0.98 15.20
N SER A 39 5.99 -0.77 14.26
CA SER A 39 7.41 -0.52 14.53
C SER A 39 7.88 0.75 13.83
N PHE A 40 8.73 1.51 14.50
CA PHE A 40 9.40 2.69 13.93
C PHE A 40 10.85 2.40 13.49
N GLN A 41 11.30 1.15 13.68
CA GLN A 41 12.61 0.68 13.28
C GLN A 41 12.45 -0.17 12.02
N MET A 42 12.93 0.34 10.89
CA MET A 42 12.91 -0.38 9.61
C MET A 42 13.75 -1.66 9.69
N PRO A 43 13.32 -2.75 9.04
CA PRO A 43 14.11 -3.97 8.95
C PRO A 43 15.34 -3.77 8.05
N GLU A 44 16.32 -4.67 8.19
CA GLU A 44 17.53 -4.68 7.37
C GLU A 44 17.19 -4.75 5.88
N GLY A 45 17.85 -3.91 5.07
CA GLY A 45 17.61 -3.79 3.63
C GLY A 45 16.48 -2.82 3.24
N TYR A 46 15.76 -2.25 4.22
CA TYR A 46 14.67 -1.29 4.01
C TYR A 46 14.88 0.03 4.73
N GLU A 47 16.12 0.36 5.11
CA GLU A 47 16.47 1.54 5.93
C GLU A 47 16.05 2.87 5.29
N ASN A 48 15.96 2.89 3.95
CA ASN A 48 15.59 4.06 3.17
C ASN A 48 14.12 4.04 2.70
N ALA A 49 13.38 2.95 2.93
CA ALA A 49 11.95 2.91 2.63
C ALA A 49 11.19 3.80 3.63
N PHE A 50 10.10 4.41 3.20
CA PHE A 50 9.30 5.29 4.06
C PHE A 50 8.34 4.52 4.97
N GLY A 51 7.81 3.41 4.45
CA GLY A 51 6.97 2.45 5.16
C GLY A 51 7.15 1.07 4.54
N LEU A 52 6.69 0.05 5.28
CA LEU A 52 6.58 -1.32 4.81
C LEU A 52 5.59 -2.07 5.70
N TYR A 53 4.63 -2.77 5.11
CA TYR A 53 3.90 -3.82 5.81
C TYR A 53 4.41 -5.19 5.40
N ASP A 54 4.94 -5.95 6.37
CA ASP A 54 5.32 -7.34 6.16
C ASP A 54 4.18 -8.28 6.61
N PRO A 55 3.52 -9.00 5.67
CA PRO A 55 2.42 -9.91 6.01
C PRO A 55 2.86 -11.20 6.69
N LEU A 56 4.14 -11.62 6.59
CA LEU A 56 4.63 -12.87 7.19
C LEU A 56 4.81 -12.73 8.70
N ILE A 57 5.35 -11.59 9.14
CA ILE A 57 5.51 -11.26 10.56
C ILE A 57 4.44 -10.29 11.07
N GLN A 58 3.48 -9.94 10.22
CA GLN A 58 2.36 -9.05 10.52
C GLN A 58 2.83 -7.75 11.18
N THR A 59 3.80 -7.06 10.59
CA THR A 59 4.34 -5.82 11.18
C THR A 59 4.28 -4.67 10.19
N LEU A 60 3.69 -3.58 10.64
CA LEU A 60 3.71 -2.28 9.97
C LEU A 60 4.94 -1.53 10.45
N PHE A 61 5.86 -1.26 9.54
CA PHE A 61 7.05 -0.46 9.75
C PHE A 61 6.84 0.95 9.19
N LEU A 62 7.19 1.96 9.99
CA LEU A 62 7.32 3.33 9.52
C LEU A 62 8.71 3.84 9.83
N ASN A 63 9.30 4.53 8.86
CA ASN A 63 10.64 5.03 9.05
C ASN A 63 10.62 6.25 10.00
N GLN A 64 11.22 6.12 11.18
CA GLN A 64 11.36 7.21 12.15
C GLN A 64 12.12 8.43 11.61
N ASN A 65 12.95 8.24 10.56
CA ASN A 65 13.72 9.31 9.94
C ASN A 65 12.89 10.16 8.97
N LEU A 66 11.62 9.81 8.74
CA LEU A 66 10.70 10.65 7.99
C LEU A 66 10.61 12.04 8.65
N PRO A 67 10.65 13.15 7.88
CA PRO A 67 10.50 14.48 8.44
C PRO A 67 9.04 14.68 8.91
N ILE A 68 8.79 14.43 10.19
CA ILE A 68 7.44 14.40 10.79
C ILE A 68 6.84 15.78 11.01
N THR A 69 7.64 16.82 11.21
CA THR A 69 7.19 18.08 11.82
C THR A 69 6.59 19.10 10.85
N SER A 70 6.57 18.83 9.54
CA SER A 70 6.05 19.78 8.52
C SER A 70 5.44 19.10 7.29
N SER A 71 5.12 17.81 7.39
CA SER A 71 4.81 17.00 6.23
C SER A 71 3.57 16.14 6.44
N ILE A 72 2.72 16.06 5.42
CA ILE A 72 1.62 15.08 5.37
C ILE A 72 2.12 13.67 5.00
N HIS A 73 3.39 13.53 4.58
CA HIS A 73 3.97 12.29 4.11
C HIS A 73 4.01 11.16 5.15
N PRO A 74 4.39 11.38 6.43
CA PRO A 74 4.35 10.32 7.43
C PRO A 74 2.95 9.74 7.62
N LEU A 75 1.93 10.59 7.67
CA LEU A 75 0.54 10.15 7.78
C LEU A 75 0.08 9.42 6.51
N TYR A 76 0.55 9.85 5.33
CA TYR A 76 0.32 9.12 4.08
C TYR A 76 0.88 7.69 4.14
N TYR A 77 2.17 7.55 4.42
CA TYR A 77 2.82 6.24 4.46
C TYR A 77 2.21 5.35 5.54
N PHE A 78 1.88 5.91 6.71
CA PHE A 78 1.14 5.18 7.74
C PHE A 78 -0.19 4.62 7.23
N LEU A 79 -1.03 5.46 6.62
CA LEU A 79 -2.34 5.04 6.13
C LEU A 79 -2.23 4.03 4.99
N HIS A 80 -1.24 4.19 4.12
CA HIS A 80 -0.94 3.25 3.04
C HIS A 80 -0.58 1.87 3.59
N GLU A 81 0.42 1.77 4.47
CA GLU A 81 0.83 0.48 5.04
C GLU A 81 -0.27 -0.13 5.94
N LEU A 82 -1.05 0.70 6.62
CA LEU A 82 -2.19 0.26 7.41
C LEU A 82 -3.27 -0.37 6.53
N ARG A 83 -3.45 0.13 5.31
CA ARG A 83 -4.39 -0.46 4.35
C ARG A 83 -3.92 -1.84 3.91
N HIS A 84 -2.62 -2.05 3.70
CA HIS A 84 -2.07 -3.39 3.46
C HIS A 84 -2.36 -4.35 4.63
N ALA A 85 -2.19 -3.90 5.87
CA ALA A 85 -2.53 -4.73 7.03
C ALA A 85 -4.00 -5.22 7.00
N ILE A 86 -4.93 -4.36 6.59
CA ILE A 86 -6.34 -4.71 6.44
C ILE A 86 -6.55 -5.64 5.23
N GLN A 87 -5.92 -5.36 4.09
CA GLN A 87 -6.04 -6.17 2.86
C GLN A 87 -5.57 -7.62 3.08
N TYR A 88 -4.42 -7.81 3.74
CA TYR A 88 -3.89 -9.14 4.03
C TYR A 88 -4.68 -9.88 5.12
N SER A 89 -5.24 -9.17 6.10
CA SER A 89 -5.94 -9.80 7.23
C SER A 89 -7.44 -10.05 6.96
N CYS A 90 -8.05 -9.24 6.10
CA CYS A 90 -9.48 -9.33 5.75
C CYS A 90 -9.69 -9.25 4.23
N PRO A 91 -9.04 -10.12 3.44
CA PRO A 91 -9.06 -10.05 1.97
C PRO A 91 -10.48 -10.14 1.39
N GLU A 92 -11.40 -10.83 2.06
CA GLU A 92 -12.81 -10.97 1.67
C GLU A 92 -13.60 -9.67 1.62
N LEU A 93 -13.09 -8.59 2.24
CA LEU A 93 -13.71 -7.27 2.17
C LEU A 93 -13.42 -6.54 0.84
N PHE A 94 -12.48 -7.06 0.05
CA PHE A 94 -11.95 -6.43 -1.16
C PHE A 94 -12.40 -7.14 -2.45
N SER A 95 -12.14 -6.48 -3.58
CA SER A 95 -12.47 -7.03 -4.89
C SER A 95 -11.68 -8.31 -5.19
N GLN A 96 -12.08 -9.05 -6.24
CA GLN A 96 -11.37 -10.26 -6.63
C GLN A 96 -9.94 -9.93 -7.12
N GLU A 97 -9.77 -8.83 -7.83
CA GLU A 97 -8.50 -8.36 -8.37
C GLU A 97 -7.49 -8.04 -7.27
N ILE A 98 -7.92 -7.36 -6.20
CA ILE A 98 -7.08 -7.13 -5.01
C ILE A 98 -6.67 -8.47 -4.40
N ARG A 99 -7.63 -9.37 -4.17
CA ARG A 99 -7.36 -10.68 -3.56
C ARG A 99 -6.37 -11.52 -4.36
N ILE A 100 -6.50 -11.54 -5.69
CA ILE A 100 -5.60 -12.28 -6.58
C ILE A 100 -4.21 -11.64 -6.63
N SER A 101 -4.11 -10.31 -6.56
CA SER A 101 -2.83 -9.60 -6.65
C SER A 101 -2.04 -9.58 -5.36
N LEU A 102 -2.66 -9.74 -4.18
CA LEU A 102 -1.97 -9.69 -2.88
C LEU A 102 -0.74 -10.59 -2.77
N PRO A 103 -0.72 -11.84 -3.29
CA PRO A 103 0.48 -12.67 -3.22
C PRO A 103 1.61 -12.19 -4.13
N TYR A 104 1.38 -11.28 -5.07
CA TYR A 104 2.37 -10.87 -6.08
C TYR A 104 2.88 -9.46 -5.81
N VAL A 105 4.20 -9.29 -5.81
CA VAL A 105 4.87 -8.00 -5.75
C VAL A 105 5.70 -7.84 -7.02
N VAL A 106 5.57 -6.70 -7.69
CA VAL A 106 6.41 -6.32 -8.84
C VAL A 106 7.05 -4.99 -8.53
N GLN A 107 8.37 -4.96 -8.41
CA GLN A 107 9.13 -3.75 -8.11
C GLN A 107 9.49 -2.98 -9.39
N TYR A 108 9.89 -1.73 -9.21
CA TYR A 108 10.16 -0.77 -10.29
C TYR A 108 11.28 -1.20 -11.22
N ASP A 109 12.19 -2.07 -10.79
CA ASP A 109 13.34 -2.56 -11.54
C ASP A 109 13.10 -3.91 -12.22
N GLY A 110 11.91 -4.51 -12.05
CA GLY A 110 11.59 -5.83 -12.59
C GLY A 110 11.80 -6.98 -11.60
N ALA A 111 12.32 -6.71 -10.39
CA ALA A 111 12.31 -7.71 -9.33
C ALA A 111 10.88 -8.07 -8.95
N CYS A 112 10.56 -9.36 -8.98
CA CYS A 112 9.22 -9.88 -8.75
C CYS A 112 9.24 -10.90 -7.62
N PHE A 113 8.19 -10.88 -6.80
CA PHE A 113 8.02 -11.81 -5.70
C PHE A 113 6.62 -12.41 -5.72
N LYS A 114 6.52 -13.66 -5.30
CA LYS A 114 5.26 -14.34 -5.01
C LYS A 114 5.28 -14.92 -3.61
N MET A 115 4.29 -14.60 -2.79
CA MET A 115 4.07 -15.25 -1.51
C MET A 115 3.37 -16.59 -1.70
N GLU A 116 4.04 -17.67 -1.31
CA GLU A 116 3.49 -19.03 -1.40
C GLU A 116 3.97 -19.85 -0.19
N ASN A 117 3.05 -20.51 0.49
CA ASN A 117 3.34 -21.35 1.68
C ASN A 117 4.17 -20.63 2.77
N GLY A 118 3.86 -19.35 3.04
CA GLY A 118 4.50 -18.57 4.11
C GLY A 118 5.93 -18.13 3.80
N ARG A 119 6.33 -18.11 2.52
CA ARG A 119 7.63 -17.59 2.07
C ARG A 119 7.49 -16.77 0.81
N TRP A 120 8.39 -15.81 0.64
CA TRP A 120 8.56 -15.08 -0.61
C TRP A 120 9.46 -15.85 -1.56
N LEU A 121 8.95 -16.14 -2.75
CA LEU A 121 9.69 -16.69 -3.86
C LEU A 121 10.00 -15.54 -4.83
N SER A 122 11.23 -15.45 -5.33
CA SER A 122 11.66 -14.34 -6.18
C SER A 122 11.98 -14.77 -7.60
N THR A 123 11.69 -13.91 -8.56
CA THR A 123 12.20 -13.97 -9.94
C THR A 123 12.49 -12.55 -10.44
N HIS A 124 12.99 -12.43 -11.66
CA HIS A 124 13.23 -11.13 -12.30
C HIS A 124 12.65 -11.14 -13.71
N LEU A 125 11.91 -10.09 -14.05
CA LEU A 125 11.39 -9.88 -15.40
C LEU A 125 12.22 -8.80 -16.09
N ASP A 126 12.63 -9.06 -17.33
CA ASP A 126 13.36 -8.07 -18.12
C ASP A 126 12.41 -7.02 -18.70
N GLY A 127 12.79 -5.75 -18.64
CA GLY A 127 11.98 -4.65 -19.14
C GLY A 127 12.50 -3.27 -18.70
N GLU A 128 11.83 -2.22 -19.16
CA GLU A 128 12.17 -0.84 -18.78
C GLU A 128 11.64 -0.50 -17.38
N GLN A 129 12.48 0.15 -16.57
CA GLN A 129 12.11 0.58 -15.21
C GLN A 129 10.84 1.45 -15.19
N SER A 130 10.65 2.31 -16.20
CA SER A 130 9.47 3.17 -16.31
C SER A 130 8.19 2.39 -16.59
N TRP A 131 8.27 1.28 -17.33
CA TRP A 131 7.14 0.37 -17.54
C TRP A 131 6.79 -0.36 -16.25
N PHE A 132 7.79 -0.90 -15.54
CA PHE A 132 7.59 -1.56 -14.24
C PHE A 132 7.09 -0.60 -13.15
N THR A 133 7.55 0.65 -13.16
CA THR A 133 7.01 1.68 -12.26
C THR A 133 5.51 1.88 -12.49
N GLU A 134 5.07 1.93 -13.74
CA GLU A 134 3.64 2.04 -14.04
C GLU A 134 2.87 0.77 -13.67
N LEU A 135 3.47 -0.41 -13.87
CA LEU A 135 2.88 -1.69 -13.47
C LEU A 135 2.71 -1.79 -11.95
N TYR A 136 3.75 -1.45 -11.18
CA TYR A 136 3.73 -1.39 -9.71
C TYR A 136 2.61 -0.47 -9.21
N LEU A 137 2.55 0.77 -9.70
CA LEU A 137 1.52 1.73 -9.30
C LEU A 137 0.11 1.27 -9.67
N SER A 138 0.00 0.40 -10.67
CA SER A 138 -1.27 -0.15 -11.19
C SER A 138 -1.67 -1.47 -10.53
N LEU A 139 -0.84 -2.05 -9.65
CA LEU A 139 -1.22 -3.22 -8.86
C LEU A 139 -2.51 -2.91 -8.07
N PRO A 140 -3.55 -3.75 -8.13
CA PRO A 140 -4.84 -3.41 -7.53
C PRO A 140 -4.77 -3.11 -6.03
N TYR A 141 -3.95 -3.88 -5.29
CA TYR A 141 -3.79 -3.69 -3.85
C TYR A 141 -2.99 -2.41 -3.51
N GLU A 142 -1.96 -2.06 -4.31
CA GLU A 142 -1.22 -0.80 -4.21
C GLU A 142 -2.10 0.40 -4.53
N LEU A 143 -2.86 0.33 -5.63
CA LEU A 143 -3.75 1.39 -6.07
C LEU A 143 -4.85 1.66 -5.02
N ASP A 144 -5.44 0.62 -4.45
CA ASP A 144 -6.41 0.75 -3.33
C ASP A 144 -5.76 1.40 -2.10
N ALA A 145 -4.54 1.00 -1.71
CA ALA A 145 -3.83 1.58 -0.58
C ALA A 145 -3.51 3.07 -0.79
N ASN A 146 -3.01 3.42 -1.97
CA ASN A 146 -2.73 4.80 -2.37
C ASN A 146 -4.01 5.65 -2.38
N GLN A 147 -5.08 5.15 -2.99
CA GLN A 147 -6.37 5.85 -3.04
C GLN A 147 -6.99 6.03 -1.65
N PHE A 148 -6.94 5.00 -0.80
CA PHE A 148 -7.38 5.07 0.59
C PHE A 148 -6.63 6.18 1.34
N ALA A 149 -5.30 6.13 1.35
CA ALA A 149 -4.49 7.10 2.08
C ALA A 149 -4.75 8.54 1.60
N LEU A 150 -4.78 8.77 0.28
CA LEU A 150 -5.06 10.08 -0.31
C LEU A 150 -6.47 10.58 0.02
N THR A 151 -7.47 9.70 -0.01
CA THR A 151 -8.87 10.06 0.26
C THR A 151 -9.06 10.46 1.72
N ILE A 152 -8.49 9.70 2.65
CA ILE A 152 -8.51 10.02 4.08
C ILE A 152 -7.81 11.37 4.31
N LEU A 153 -6.60 11.54 3.78
CA LEU A 153 -5.82 12.77 3.93
C LEU A 153 -6.52 14.01 3.39
N SER A 154 -7.17 13.92 2.24
CA SER A 154 -7.86 15.05 1.59
C SER A 154 -8.91 15.72 2.48
N ASN A 155 -9.37 15.04 3.53
CA ASN A 155 -10.41 15.48 4.45
C ASN A 155 -9.86 16.02 5.80
N THR A 156 -8.54 16.18 5.91
CA THR A 156 -7.85 16.60 7.13
C THR A 156 -7.45 18.08 7.09
N THR A 157 -7.25 18.70 8.26
CA THR A 157 -6.66 20.04 8.38
C THR A 157 -5.25 20.09 7.77
N ALA A 158 -4.50 19.00 7.84
CA ALA A 158 -3.16 18.92 7.25
C ALA A 158 -3.19 19.10 5.72
N ALA A 159 -4.19 18.53 5.03
CA ALA A 159 -4.37 18.75 3.59
C ALA A 159 -4.75 20.21 3.24
N GLN A 160 -5.45 20.91 4.13
CA GLN A 160 -5.75 22.34 3.96
C GLN A 160 -4.50 23.21 4.13
N LEU A 161 -3.62 22.85 5.06
CA LEU A 161 -2.37 23.57 5.32
C LEU A 161 -1.29 23.27 4.27
N TYR A 162 -1.28 22.06 3.70
CA TYR A 162 -0.24 21.59 2.77
C TYR A 162 -0.81 21.01 1.47
N PRO A 163 -1.62 21.76 0.70
CA PRO A 163 -2.27 21.26 -0.51
C PRO A 163 -1.28 20.82 -1.60
N SER A 164 -0.14 21.52 -1.72
CA SER A 164 0.91 21.17 -2.70
C SER A 164 1.59 19.84 -2.39
N GLN A 165 1.79 19.51 -1.11
CA GLN A 165 2.34 18.21 -0.72
C GLN A 165 1.35 17.09 -1.06
N LEU A 166 0.04 17.33 -0.92
CA LEU A 166 -0.97 16.33 -1.27
C LEU A 166 -1.01 16.07 -2.77
N GLU A 167 -0.85 17.13 -3.57
CA GLU A 167 -0.70 17.01 -5.02
C GLU A 167 0.59 16.26 -5.40
N GLN A 168 1.72 16.52 -4.73
CA GLN A 168 2.95 15.77 -4.92
C GLN A 168 2.75 14.27 -4.67
N LEU A 169 2.09 13.89 -3.57
CA LEU A 169 1.77 12.49 -3.29
C LEU A 169 0.89 11.85 -4.38
N ARG A 170 -0.15 12.55 -4.85
CA ARG A 170 -0.97 12.08 -5.99
C ARG A 170 -0.13 11.90 -7.26
N ASN A 171 0.79 12.83 -7.51
CA ASN A 171 1.66 12.79 -8.68
C ASN A 171 2.67 11.65 -8.60
N LEU A 172 3.15 11.29 -7.40
CA LEU A 172 4.07 10.18 -7.20
C LEU A 172 3.37 8.82 -7.25
N TRP A 173 2.24 8.66 -6.55
CA TRP A 173 1.72 7.34 -6.19
C TRP A 173 0.45 6.90 -6.93
N LEU A 174 -0.04 7.69 -7.89
CA LEU A 174 -1.13 7.27 -8.78
C LEU A 174 -0.60 6.98 -10.20
N PRO A 175 -1.07 5.90 -10.85
CA PRO A 175 -0.70 5.55 -12.23
C PRO A 175 -0.85 6.72 -13.20
N LYS A 176 0.08 6.81 -14.14
CA LYS A 176 0.04 7.83 -15.20
C LYS A 176 -0.56 7.31 -16.51
N CYS A 177 -0.77 5.99 -16.63
CA CYS A 177 -1.36 5.33 -17.80
C CYS A 177 -0.64 5.73 -19.10
N ARG A 178 0.70 5.78 -19.08
CA ARG A 178 1.57 6.13 -20.22
C ARG A 178 1.78 4.95 -21.17
N TYR A 179 1.77 3.73 -20.64
CA TYR A 179 2.07 2.49 -21.35
C TYR A 179 0.80 1.68 -21.63
N PHE A 180 -0.19 1.74 -20.74
CA PHE A 180 -1.46 1.03 -20.91
C PHE A 180 -2.61 1.78 -20.24
N SER A 181 -3.81 1.60 -20.79
CA SER A 181 -5.03 2.19 -20.25
C SER A 181 -5.55 1.42 -19.04
N PRO A 182 -6.40 2.05 -18.20
CA PRO A 182 -7.08 1.35 -17.09
C PRO A 182 -7.87 0.11 -17.53
N ALA A 183 -8.38 0.09 -18.77
CA ALA A 183 -9.12 -1.06 -19.32
C ALA A 183 -8.21 -2.25 -19.66
N GLU A 184 -6.93 -2.00 -19.94
CA GLU A 184 -5.94 -3.03 -20.28
C GLU A 184 -5.18 -3.54 -19.06
N THR A 185 -5.12 -2.74 -17.99
CA THR A 185 -4.33 -2.99 -16.77
C THR A 185 -4.48 -4.41 -16.23
N TRP A 186 -5.71 -4.91 -16.05
CA TRP A 186 -5.93 -6.23 -15.48
C TRP A 186 -5.41 -7.37 -16.38
N GLY A 187 -5.58 -7.23 -17.70
CA GLY A 187 -5.07 -8.20 -18.66
C GLY A 187 -3.55 -8.30 -18.63
N ILE A 188 -2.87 -7.16 -18.55
CA ILE A 188 -1.40 -7.07 -18.45
C ILE A 188 -0.92 -7.68 -17.14
N LEU A 189 -1.52 -7.29 -16.02
CA LEU A 189 -1.15 -7.82 -14.70
C LEU A 189 -1.34 -9.34 -14.62
N SER A 190 -2.46 -9.85 -15.15
CA SER A 190 -2.73 -11.29 -15.17
C SER A 190 -1.65 -12.05 -15.95
N GLN A 191 -1.23 -11.53 -17.11
CA GLN A 191 -0.14 -12.12 -17.89
C GLN A 191 1.22 -12.02 -17.18
N THR A 192 1.46 -10.92 -16.45
CA THR A 192 2.65 -10.78 -15.61
C THR A 192 2.65 -11.85 -14.52
N PHE A 193 1.54 -12.04 -13.80
CA PHE A 193 1.43 -13.05 -12.74
C PHE A 193 1.65 -14.46 -13.27
N GLU A 194 1.06 -14.81 -14.41
CA GLU A 194 1.31 -16.08 -15.10
C GLU A 194 2.78 -16.26 -15.49
N THR A 195 3.46 -15.18 -15.86
CA THR A 195 4.89 -15.22 -16.20
C THR A 195 5.75 -15.42 -14.96
N ILE A 196 5.42 -14.74 -13.86
CA ILE A 196 6.04 -14.96 -12.55
C ILE A 196 5.88 -16.42 -12.14
N ASP A 197 4.66 -16.97 -12.22
CA ASP A 197 4.38 -18.38 -11.88
C ASP A 197 5.17 -19.38 -12.73
N ARG A 198 5.40 -19.09 -14.02
CA ARG A 198 6.21 -19.95 -14.89
C ARG A 198 7.70 -19.92 -14.56
N GLN A 199 8.21 -18.79 -14.06
CA GLN A 199 9.63 -18.61 -13.74
C GLN A 199 9.96 -19.08 -12.32
N ILE A 200 9.04 -18.86 -11.38
CA ILE A 200 9.08 -19.43 -10.03
C ILE A 200 8.70 -20.91 -10.13
N LYS A 201 9.60 -21.71 -10.70
CA LYS A 201 9.50 -23.16 -10.67
C LYS A 201 9.81 -23.65 -9.26
N VAL A 202 8.84 -24.28 -8.61
CA VAL A 202 9.09 -25.18 -7.47
C VAL A 202 9.60 -26.52 -8.00
#